data_AF-A0A1X0KFQ1-F1
#
_entry.id   AF-A0A1X0KFQ1-F1
#
_cell.length_a   1.000
_cell.length_b   1.000
_cell.length_c   1.000
_cell.angle_alpha   90.00
_cell.angle_beta   90.00
_cell.angle_gamma   90.00
#
_symmetry.space_group_name_H-M   'P 1'
#
loop_
_entity.id
_entity.type
_entity.pdbx_description
1 polymer ?
#
loop_
_entity_poly.entity_id
_entity_poly.type
_entity_poly.pdbx_seq_one_letter_code
_entity_poly.pdbx_strand_id
1 'polypeptide(L)'
;MTSPHFAWLPPEVNSARIFSGPGAGPLLAAAEAWDGLAEDLASSASSFSSVTSNLASGSWQGPSSAAMMALATHYVSWLSAAAAQAQAVSSQASAVAAAFEGALAATVQPAVVAANRALAHALSANNSLAQNTPAIADIEAAYDQMWASDVEAMYGYHADASAAVEKLAPWQQVLQNLGFHFSSSGQLTFGLPAARVPRTL
;
A
#
# COMPACT_ATOMS: atom_id res chain seq x y z
N MET A 1 11.34 14.72 16.30
CA MET A 1 10.34 13.71 15.91
C MET A 1 9.27 13.71 16.96
N THR A 2 8.05 14.10 16.61
CA THR A 2 6.90 14.00 17.51
C THR A 2 6.61 12.50 17.72
N SER A 3 6.61 12.02 18.96
CA SER A 3 6.23 10.64 19.26
C SER A 3 4.89 10.31 18.61
N PRO A 4 4.73 9.15 17.96
CA PRO A 4 3.49 8.81 17.29
C PRO A 4 2.33 8.79 18.30
N HIS A 5 1.18 9.33 17.91
CA HIS A 5 0.05 9.59 18.80
C HIS A 5 -0.42 8.35 19.58
N PHE A 6 -0.32 7.15 19.01
CA PHE A 6 -0.72 5.90 19.65
C PHE A 6 0.12 5.53 20.89
N ALA A 7 1.35 6.04 21.01
CA ALA A 7 2.23 5.74 22.14
C ALA A 7 1.71 6.29 23.48
N TRP A 8 0.81 7.28 23.41
CA TRP A 8 0.21 7.93 24.58
C TRP A 8 -1.23 7.48 24.84
N LEU A 9 -1.76 6.58 24.02
CA LEU A 9 -3.12 6.07 24.17
C LEU A 9 -3.11 4.84 25.07
N PRO A 10 -4.11 4.68 25.96
CA PRO A 10 -4.21 3.50 26.80
C PRO A 10 -4.60 2.26 25.96
N PRO A 11 -4.34 1.05 26.47
CA PRO A 11 -4.62 -0.20 25.76
C PRO A 11 -6.08 -0.34 25.34
N GLU A 12 -7.07 0.17 26.09
CA GLU A 12 -8.47 0.15 25.69
C GLU A 12 -8.70 0.83 24.33
N VAL A 13 -7.96 1.89 24.03
CA VAL A 13 -8.10 2.65 22.79
C VAL A 13 -7.32 2.00 21.65
N ASN A 14 -6.06 1.61 21.89
CA ASN A 14 -5.24 0.96 20.86
C ASN A 14 -5.83 -0.40 20.45
N SER A 15 -6.16 -1.25 21.42
CA SER A 15 -6.88 -2.51 21.21
C SER A 15 -8.21 -2.28 20.49
N ALA A 16 -9.09 -1.39 20.98
CA ALA A 16 -10.40 -1.19 20.33
C ALA A 16 -10.28 -0.73 18.88
N ARG A 17 -9.30 0.12 18.55
CA ARG A 17 -9.10 0.60 17.18
C ARG A 17 -8.71 -0.51 16.21
N ILE A 18 -7.73 -1.35 16.56
CA ILE A 18 -7.24 -2.39 15.63
C ILE A 18 -8.28 -3.51 15.44
N PHE A 19 -9.04 -3.85 16.48
CA PHE A 19 -10.09 -4.87 16.41
C PHE A 19 -11.40 -4.36 15.82
N SER A 20 -11.54 -3.04 15.63
CA SER A 20 -12.69 -2.43 14.97
C SER A 20 -12.47 -2.32 13.46
N GLY A 21 -13.57 -2.35 12.70
CA GLY A 21 -13.55 -2.12 11.25
C GLY A 21 -13.64 -3.41 10.43
N PRO A 22 -13.48 -3.29 9.10
CA PRO A 22 -13.73 -4.38 8.16
C PRO A 22 -12.60 -5.42 8.03
N GLY A 23 -11.48 -5.23 8.74
CA GLY A 23 -10.29 -6.06 8.64
C GLY A 23 -9.50 -5.86 7.33
N ALA A 24 -8.63 -6.82 6.99
CA ALA A 24 -7.76 -6.78 5.82
C ALA A 24 -8.47 -7.05 4.47
N GLY A 25 -9.68 -7.60 4.51
CA GLY A 25 -10.41 -8.05 3.31
C GLY A 25 -10.50 -7.02 2.17
N PRO A 26 -10.90 -5.76 2.43
CA PRO A 26 -10.93 -4.74 1.38
C PRO A 26 -9.57 -4.44 0.73
N LEU A 27 -8.47 -4.51 1.49
CA LEU A 27 -7.12 -4.32 0.95
C LEU A 27 -6.69 -5.51 0.08
N LEU A 28 -7.01 -6.74 0.50
CA LEU A 28 -6.75 -7.94 -0.29
C LEU A 28 -7.55 -7.95 -1.59
N ALA A 29 -8.83 -7.57 -1.55
CA ALA A 29 -9.66 -7.42 -2.75
C ALA A 29 -9.10 -6.34 -3.69
N ALA A 30 -8.57 -5.24 -3.15
CA ALA A 30 -7.88 -4.23 -3.95
C ALA A 30 -6.59 -4.78 -4.58
N ALA A 31 -5.82 -5.59 -3.85
CA ALA A 31 -4.62 -6.24 -4.37
C ALA A 31 -4.96 -7.14 -5.57
N GLU A 32 -5.97 -8.00 -5.44
CA GLU A 32 -6.46 -8.86 -6.53
C GLU A 32 -6.93 -8.04 -7.74
N ALA A 33 -7.66 -6.95 -7.53
CA ALA A 33 -8.11 -6.08 -8.62
C ALA A 33 -6.94 -5.42 -9.37
N TRP A 34 -5.90 -4.98 -8.65
CA TRP A 34 -4.68 -4.43 -9.26
C TRP A 34 -3.87 -5.49 -10.00
N ASP A 35 -3.86 -6.73 -9.50
CA ASP A 35 -3.23 -7.87 -10.16
C ASP A 35 -3.92 -8.20 -11.49
N GLY A 36 -5.26 -8.32 -11.48
CA GLY A 36 -6.04 -8.52 -12.71
C GLY A 36 -5.85 -7.40 -13.73
N LEU A 37 -5.76 -6.14 -13.27
CA LEU A 37 -5.43 -5.02 -14.17
C LEU A 37 -4.03 -5.15 -14.78
N ALA A 38 -3.05 -5.65 -14.03
CA ALA A 38 -1.70 -5.89 -14.55
C ALA A 38 -1.72 -6.93 -15.68
N GLU A 39 -2.46 -8.02 -15.50
CA GLU A 39 -2.65 -9.07 -16.51
C GLU A 39 -3.36 -8.56 -17.77
N ASP A 40 -4.43 -7.78 -17.61
CA ASP A 40 -5.18 -7.18 -18.72
C ASP A 40 -4.31 -6.22 -19.53
N LEU A 41 -3.49 -5.40 -18.87
CA LEU A 41 -2.56 -4.49 -19.53
C LEU A 41 -1.44 -5.23 -20.27
N ALA A 42 -0.87 -6.27 -19.66
CA ALA A 42 0.18 -7.08 -20.27
C ALA A 42 -0.32 -7.88 -21.49
N SER A 43 -1.52 -8.46 -21.39
CA SER A 43 -2.16 -9.18 -22.50
C SER A 43 -2.54 -8.24 -23.64
N SER A 44 -3.00 -7.03 -23.33
CA SER A 44 -3.24 -5.96 -24.30
C SER A 44 -1.96 -5.55 -25.03
N ALA A 45 -0.85 -5.39 -24.30
CA ALA A 45 0.45 -5.05 -24.88
C ALA A 45 0.92 -6.11 -25.89
N SER A 46 0.79 -7.38 -25.52
CA SER A 46 1.16 -8.53 -26.36
C SER A 46 0.27 -8.65 -27.60
N SER A 47 -1.05 -8.48 -27.44
CA SER A 47 -2.01 -8.52 -28.55
C SER A 47 -1.75 -7.40 -29.55
N PHE A 48 -1.52 -6.18 -29.06
CA PHE A 48 -1.23 -5.03 -29.91
C PHE A 48 0.11 -5.16 -30.63
N SER A 49 1.15 -5.64 -29.95
CA SER A 49 2.46 -5.94 -30.55
C SER A 49 2.34 -6.98 -31.68
N SER A 50 1.55 -8.04 -31.47
CA SER A 50 1.30 -9.07 -32.48
C SER A 50 0.62 -8.51 -33.73
N VAL A 51 -0.48 -7.76 -33.55
CA VAL A 51 -1.23 -7.16 -34.66
C VAL A 51 -0.37 -6.19 -35.47
N THR A 52 0.40 -5.33 -34.80
CA THR A 52 1.24 -4.33 -35.46
C THR A 52 2.44 -4.96 -36.18
N SER A 53 3.06 -5.99 -35.59
CA SER A 53 4.12 -6.75 -36.25
C SER A 53 3.62 -7.46 -37.51
N ASN A 54 2.44 -8.09 -37.45
CA ASN A 54 1.83 -8.74 -38.60
C ASN A 54 1.54 -7.72 -39.72
N LEU A 55 0.99 -6.55 -39.36
CA LEU A 55 0.71 -5.48 -40.32
C LEU A 55 1.99 -4.95 -41.00
N ALA A 56 3.06 -4.74 -40.23
CA ALA A 56 4.35 -4.27 -40.74
C ALA A 56 5.06 -5.30 -41.64
N SER A 57 4.81 -6.59 -41.42
CA SER A 57 5.32 -7.67 -42.27
C SER A 57 4.57 -7.83 -43.60
N GLY A 58 3.44 -7.11 -43.76
CA GLY A 58 2.58 -7.18 -44.93
C GLY A 58 3.00 -6.27 -46.10
N SER A 59 2.04 -5.99 -46.98
CA SER A 59 2.23 -5.14 -48.17
C SER A 59 2.30 -3.64 -47.86
N TRP A 60 1.91 -3.22 -46.65
CA TRP A 60 1.94 -1.82 -46.24
C TRP A 60 3.32 -1.43 -45.71
N GLN A 61 4.20 -1.04 -46.63
CA GLN A 61 5.58 -0.66 -46.35
C GLN A 61 5.85 0.80 -46.77
N GLY A 62 6.87 1.41 -46.19
CA GLY A 62 7.31 2.78 -46.49
C GLY A 62 7.27 3.74 -45.30
N PRO A 63 7.54 5.04 -45.51
CA PRO A 63 7.73 6.01 -44.43
C PRO A 63 6.55 6.13 -43.46
N SER A 64 5.32 6.03 -43.95
CA SER A 64 4.11 6.09 -43.12
C SER A 64 3.95 4.85 -42.22
N SER A 65 4.27 3.67 -42.74
CA SER A 65 4.25 2.41 -41.97
C SER A 65 5.32 2.43 -40.86
N ALA A 66 6.53 2.91 -41.19
CA ALA A 66 7.61 3.09 -40.20
C ALA A 66 7.23 4.08 -39.09
N ALA A 67 6.58 5.20 -39.44
CA ALA A 67 6.10 6.18 -38.46
C ALA A 67 5.03 5.59 -37.53
N MET A 68 4.11 4.77 -38.06
CA MET A 68 3.09 4.07 -37.27
C MET A 68 3.71 3.02 -36.33
N MET A 69 4.71 2.26 -36.80
CA MET A 69 5.42 1.29 -35.96
C MET A 69 6.19 1.93 -34.80
N ALA A 70 6.73 3.13 -34.99
CA ALA A 70 7.34 3.90 -33.90
C ALA A 70 6.30 4.22 -32.82
N LEU A 71 5.13 4.74 -33.20
CA LEU A 71 4.02 5.01 -32.28
C LEU A 71 3.53 3.73 -31.58
N ALA A 72 3.42 2.63 -32.33
CA ALA A 72 3.00 1.35 -31.80
C ALA A 72 3.95 0.85 -30.70
N THR A 73 5.25 0.97 -30.92
CA THR A 73 6.28 0.59 -29.94
C THR A 73 6.13 1.39 -28.65
N HIS A 74 5.88 2.70 -28.75
CA HIS A 74 5.64 3.54 -27.58
C HIS A 74 4.39 3.12 -26.82
N TYR A 75 3.30 2.82 -27.52
CA TYR A 75 2.06 2.37 -26.87
C TYR A 75 2.23 1.03 -26.14
N VAL A 76 2.93 0.07 -26.74
CA VAL A 76 3.28 -1.20 -26.08
C VAL A 76 4.14 -0.94 -24.84
N SER A 77 5.15 -0.07 -24.93
CA SER A 77 5.99 0.27 -23.79
C SER A 77 5.20 0.89 -22.64
N TRP A 78 4.20 1.73 -22.97
CA TRP A 78 3.30 2.33 -22.00
C TRP A 78 2.44 1.28 -21.30
N LEU A 79 1.80 0.38 -22.07
CA LEU A 79 0.98 -0.71 -21.51
C LEU A 79 1.81 -1.61 -20.59
N SER A 80 3.01 -2.00 -21.00
CA SER A 80 3.91 -2.83 -20.19
C SER A 80 4.37 -2.13 -18.91
N ALA A 81 4.68 -0.84 -18.96
CA ALA A 81 5.04 -0.06 -17.78
C ALA A 81 3.84 0.11 -16.82
N ALA A 82 2.64 0.33 -17.36
CA ALA A 82 1.42 0.40 -16.58
C ALA A 82 1.09 -0.94 -15.90
N ALA A 83 1.28 -2.06 -16.59
CA ALA A 83 1.13 -3.40 -16.04
C ALA A 83 2.09 -3.63 -14.85
N ALA A 84 3.37 -3.29 -15.02
CA ALA A 84 4.37 -3.41 -13.94
C ALA A 84 4.02 -2.54 -12.72
N GLN A 85 3.48 -1.33 -12.95
CA GLN A 85 3.04 -0.46 -11.87
C GLN A 85 1.83 -1.03 -11.13
N ALA A 86 0.84 -1.57 -11.85
CA ALA A 86 -0.33 -2.22 -11.26
C ALA A 86 0.09 -3.43 -10.40
N GLN A 87 1.00 -4.26 -10.89
CA GLN A 87 1.57 -5.38 -10.13
C GLN A 87 2.26 -4.93 -8.83
N ALA A 88 3.02 -3.83 -8.89
CA ALA A 88 3.69 -3.27 -7.72
C ALA A 88 2.67 -2.80 -6.67
N VAL A 89 1.57 -2.16 -7.10
CA VAL A 89 0.49 -1.72 -6.20
C VAL A 89 -0.20 -2.92 -5.56
N SER A 90 -0.51 -3.97 -6.33
CA SER A 90 -1.05 -5.23 -5.80
C SER A 90 -0.17 -5.80 -4.68
N SER A 91 1.14 -5.89 -4.95
CA SER A 91 2.11 -6.44 -4.00
C SER A 91 2.19 -5.61 -2.71
N GLN A 92 2.19 -4.27 -2.80
CA GLN A 92 2.22 -3.42 -1.61
C GLN A 92 0.90 -3.44 -0.84
N ALA A 93 -0.24 -3.53 -1.52
CA ALA A 93 -1.55 -3.66 -0.85
C ALA A 93 -1.60 -4.95 -0.01
N SER A 94 -1.11 -6.07 -0.55
CA SER A 94 -0.97 -7.32 0.19
C SER A 94 0.02 -7.20 1.37
N ALA A 95 1.12 -6.47 1.21
CA ALA A 95 2.06 -6.24 2.30
C ALA A 95 1.46 -5.41 3.45
N VAL A 96 0.67 -4.37 3.13
CA VAL A 96 -0.05 -3.58 4.15
C VAL A 96 -1.13 -4.42 4.85
N ALA A 97 -1.83 -5.28 4.11
CA ALA A 97 -2.79 -6.23 4.69
C ALA A 97 -2.10 -7.18 5.68
N ALA A 98 -0.95 -7.75 5.32
CA ALA A 98 -0.17 -8.61 6.21
C ALA A 98 0.34 -7.85 7.46
N ALA A 99 0.76 -6.60 7.30
CA ALA A 99 1.17 -5.76 8.44
C ALA A 99 0.00 -5.52 9.40
N PHE A 100 -1.21 -5.27 8.88
CA PHE A 100 -2.42 -5.14 9.70
C PHE A 100 -2.72 -6.45 10.46
N GLU A 101 -2.66 -7.60 9.80
CA GLU A 101 -2.91 -8.89 10.44
C GLU A 101 -1.88 -9.22 11.53
N GLY A 102 -0.60 -8.90 11.27
CA GLY A 102 0.46 -9.02 12.27
C GLY A 102 0.21 -8.13 13.49
N ALA A 103 -0.20 -6.88 13.26
CA ALA A 103 -0.58 -5.95 14.32
C ALA A 103 -1.78 -6.45 15.13
N LEU A 104 -2.82 -6.93 14.45
CA LEU A 104 -4.02 -7.47 15.06
C LEU A 104 -3.69 -8.68 15.95
N ALA A 105 -2.81 -9.58 15.48
CA ALA A 105 -2.39 -10.75 16.23
C ALA A 105 -1.52 -10.42 17.46
N ALA A 106 -0.70 -9.36 17.37
CA ALA A 106 0.18 -8.93 18.45
C ALA A 106 -0.51 -8.04 19.50
N THR A 107 -1.63 -7.39 19.14
CA THR A 107 -2.36 -6.47 20.03
C THR A 107 -3.17 -7.26 21.06
N VAL A 108 -3.24 -6.73 22.28
CA VAL A 108 -4.02 -7.34 23.36
C VAL A 108 -5.51 -7.33 23.00
N GLN A 109 -6.21 -8.41 23.32
CA GLN A 109 -7.66 -8.48 23.07
C GLN A 109 -8.41 -7.51 24.01
N PRO A 110 -9.38 -6.71 23.51
CA PRO A 110 -10.14 -5.77 24.34
C PRO A 110 -10.82 -6.41 25.58
N ALA A 111 -11.24 -7.67 25.47
CA ALA A 111 -11.83 -8.40 26.59
C ALA A 111 -10.85 -8.66 27.74
N VAL A 112 -9.55 -8.83 27.42
CA VAL A 112 -8.48 -9.04 28.43
C VAL A 112 -8.22 -7.73 29.18
N VAL A 113 -8.14 -6.61 28.46
CA VAL A 113 -8.00 -5.27 29.06
C VAL A 113 -9.19 -4.97 29.98
N ALA A 114 -10.41 -5.24 29.51
CA ALA A 114 -11.63 -5.05 30.30
C ALA A 114 -11.67 -5.92 31.57
N ALA A 115 -11.24 -7.18 31.48
CA ALA A 115 -11.18 -8.08 32.64
C ALA A 115 -10.16 -7.59 33.69
N ASN A 116 -9.00 -7.10 33.24
CA ASN A 116 -8.01 -6.48 34.12
C ASN A 116 -8.59 -5.29 34.89
N ARG A 117 -9.21 -4.33 34.18
CA ARG A 117 -9.82 -3.15 34.82
C ARG A 117 -10.93 -3.54 35.80
N ALA A 118 -11.78 -4.50 35.44
CA ALA A 118 -12.85 -4.98 36.31
C ALA A 118 -12.30 -5.60 37.60
N LEU A 119 -11.22 -6.39 37.52
CA LEU A 119 -10.57 -6.99 38.68
C LEU A 119 -9.90 -5.92 39.56
N ALA A 120 -9.21 -4.94 38.97
CA ALA A 120 -8.62 -3.83 39.71
C ALA A 120 -9.68 -3.06 40.53
N HIS A 121 -10.84 -2.78 39.93
CA HIS A 121 -11.98 -2.18 40.62
C HIS A 121 -12.51 -3.05 41.76
N ALA A 122 -12.68 -4.35 41.54
CA ALA A 122 -13.17 -5.28 42.56
C ALA A 122 -12.21 -5.43 43.75
N LEU A 123 -10.89 -5.48 43.50
CA LEU A 123 -9.88 -5.55 44.56
C LEU A 123 -9.85 -4.28 45.39
N SER A 124 -9.90 -3.11 44.73
CA SER A 124 -9.93 -1.80 45.37
C SER A 124 -11.18 -1.61 46.26
N ALA A 125 -12.35 -2.00 45.76
CA ALA A 125 -13.61 -1.94 46.52
C ALA A 125 -13.58 -2.76 47.82
N ASN A 126 -12.75 -3.82 47.87
CA ASN A 126 -12.59 -4.70 49.03
C ASN A 126 -11.30 -4.44 49.83
N ASN A 127 -10.60 -3.31 49.63
CA ASN A 127 -9.28 -3.06 50.22
C ASN A 127 -9.32 -2.19 51.51
N SER A 128 -10.39 -2.26 52.31
CA SER A 128 -10.53 -1.44 53.53
C SER A 128 -9.46 -1.74 54.59
N LEU A 129 -8.90 -2.95 54.59
CA LEU A 129 -7.82 -3.39 55.49
C LEU A 129 -6.43 -3.40 54.82
N ALA A 130 -6.30 -2.83 53.61
CA ALA A 130 -5.08 -2.82 52.80
C ALA A 130 -4.50 -4.20 52.43
N GLN A 131 -5.20 -5.31 52.71
CA GLN A 131 -4.73 -6.68 52.45
C GLN A 131 -4.59 -7.01 50.95
N ASN A 132 -5.37 -6.36 50.09
CA ASN A 132 -5.34 -6.59 48.64
C ASN A 132 -4.28 -5.73 47.93
N THR A 133 -3.54 -4.89 48.64
CA THR A 133 -2.58 -3.95 48.03
C THR A 133 -1.54 -4.64 47.13
N PRO A 134 -0.94 -5.79 47.51
CA PRO A 134 -0.03 -6.50 46.61
C PRO A 134 -0.72 -6.99 45.32
N ALA A 135 -1.92 -7.54 45.42
CA ALA A 135 -2.68 -8.00 44.25
C ALA A 135 -3.11 -6.84 43.33
N ILE A 136 -3.38 -5.66 43.89
CA ILE A 136 -3.64 -4.43 43.13
C ILE A 136 -2.37 -4.01 42.38
N ALA A 137 -1.20 -4.08 43.01
CA ALA A 137 0.05 -3.76 42.35
C ALA A 137 0.34 -4.73 41.18
N ASP A 138 0.11 -6.03 41.37
CA ASP A 138 0.29 -7.04 40.33
C ASP A 138 -0.65 -6.81 39.12
N ILE A 139 -1.92 -6.48 39.36
CA ILE A 139 -2.89 -6.27 38.27
C ILE A 139 -2.63 -4.96 37.51
N GLU A 140 -2.20 -3.89 38.18
CA GLU A 140 -1.80 -2.64 37.52
C GLU A 140 -0.49 -2.83 36.73
N ALA A 141 0.47 -3.62 37.25
CA ALA A 141 1.67 -3.96 36.48
C ALA A 141 1.36 -4.78 35.21
N ALA A 142 0.38 -5.69 35.29
CA ALA A 142 -0.10 -6.42 34.11
C ALA A 142 -0.78 -5.48 33.10
N TYR A 143 -1.46 -4.44 33.56
CA TYR A 143 -2.05 -3.42 32.69
C TYR A 143 -0.98 -2.59 31.97
N ASP A 144 0.08 -2.19 32.67
CA ASP A 144 1.22 -1.50 32.06
C ASP A 144 1.92 -2.37 30.99
N GLN A 145 1.99 -3.68 31.21
CA GLN A 145 2.49 -4.62 30.20
C GLN A 145 1.59 -4.69 28.98
N MET A 146 0.26 -4.73 29.16
CA MET A 146 -0.70 -4.68 28.04
C MET A 146 -0.53 -3.40 27.23
N TRP A 147 -0.36 -2.27 27.92
CA TRP A 147 -0.09 -1.00 27.25
C TRP A 147 1.20 -1.05 26.43
N ALA A 148 2.29 -1.56 26.99
CA ALA A 148 3.56 -1.70 26.28
C ALA A 148 3.44 -2.61 25.04
N SER A 149 2.75 -3.75 25.15
CA SER A 149 2.52 -4.66 24.01
C SER A 149 1.69 -4.01 22.89
N ASP A 150 0.61 -3.30 23.23
CA ASP A 150 -0.19 -2.58 22.25
C ASP A 150 0.61 -1.49 21.53
N VAL A 151 1.48 -0.77 22.26
CA VAL A 151 2.35 0.26 21.68
C VAL A 151 3.39 -0.37 20.75
N GLU A 152 4.03 -1.47 21.14
CA GLU A 152 4.97 -2.21 20.31
C GLU A 152 4.32 -2.72 19.01
N ALA A 153 3.13 -3.31 19.12
CA ALA A 153 2.35 -3.76 17.96
C ALA A 153 2.06 -2.61 16.98
N MET A 154 1.67 -1.43 17.48
CA MET A 154 1.42 -0.27 16.64
C MET A 154 2.68 0.35 16.03
N TYR A 155 3.83 0.27 16.70
CA TYR A 155 5.12 0.65 16.11
C TYR A 155 5.50 -0.28 14.96
N GLY A 156 5.40 -1.60 15.15
CA GLY A 156 5.64 -2.58 14.09
C GLY A 156 4.73 -2.34 12.90
N TYR A 157 3.43 -2.17 13.16
CA TYR A 157 2.45 -1.87 12.11
C TYR A 157 2.80 -0.60 11.33
N HIS A 158 3.10 0.49 12.04
CA HIS A 158 3.46 1.76 11.41
C HIS A 158 4.72 1.63 10.55
N ALA A 159 5.75 0.94 11.04
CA ALA A 159 6.99 0.74 10.31
C ALA A 159 6.75 -0.07 9.02
N ASP A 160 6.08 -1.22 9.14
CA ASP A 160 5.85 -2.12 8.00
C ASP A 160 4.91 -1.51 6.96
N ALA A 161 3.82 -0.88 7.39
CA ALA A 161 2.89 -0.21 6.49
C ALA A 161 3.55 0.99 5.79
N SER A 162 4.36 1.78 6.50
CA SER A 162 5.08 2.91 5.89
C SER A 162 6.12 2.40 4.88
N ALA A 163 6.87 1.36 5.21
CA ALA A 163 7.84 0.76 4.30
C ALA A 163 7.20 0.17 3.03
N ALA A 164 5.99 -0.40 3.14
CA ALA A 164 5.24 -0.86 1.97
C ALA A 164 4.80 0.31 1.07
N VAL A 165 4.30 1.39 1.67
CA VAL A 165 3.87 2.59 0.92
C VAL A 165 5.06 3.32 0.29
N GLU A 166 6.22 3.39 0.95
CA GLU A 166 7.44 4.00 0.41
C GLU A 166 7.94 3.34 -0.88
N LYS A 167 7.62 2.05 -1.09
CA LYS A 167 7.96 1.33 -2.34
C LYS A 167 7.08 1.74 -3.52
N LEU A 168 5.98 2.44 -3.29
CA LEU A 168 5.14 2.98 -4.36
C LEU A 168 5.77 4.26 -4.90
N ALA A 169 6.02 4.27 -6.21
CA ALA A 169 6.53 5.46 -6.88
C ALA A 169 5.54 6.63 -6.72
N PRO A 170 6.05 7.86 -6.46
CA PRO A 170 5.22 9.06 -6.53
C PRO A 170 4.51 9.15 -7.89
N TRP A 171 3.26 9.62 -7.90
CA TRP A 171 2.46 9.68 -9.13
C TRP A 171 3.14 10.44 -10.28
N GLN A 172 3.90 11.49 -9.97
CA GLN A 172 4.68 12.23 -10.97
C GLN A 172 5.74 11.36 -11.63
N GLN A 173 6.35 10.43 -10.88
CA GLN A 173 7.33 9.50 -11.40
C GLN A 173 6.66 8.36 -12.19
N VAL A 174 5.49 7.90 -11.76
CA VAL A 174 4.66 6.98 -12.55
C VAL A 174 4.37 7.60 -13.92
N LEU A 175 3.94 8.87 -13.97
CA LEU A 175 3.66 9.56 -15.22
C LEU A 175 4.91 9.69 -16.11
N GLN A 176 6.07 9.99 -15.53
CA GLN A 176 7.34 10.02 -16.27
C GLN A 176 7.72 8.65 -16.83
N ASN A 177 7.56 7.58 -16.06
CA ASN A 177 7.79 6.20 -16.51
C ASN A 177 6.85 5.81 -17.66
N LEU A 178 5.65 6.42 -17.67
CA LEU A 178 4.65 6.29 -18.73
C LEU A 178 4.87 7.27 -19.90
N GLY A 179 5.98 8.00 -19.93
CA GLY A 179 6.33 8.91 -21.04
C GLY A 179 5.59 10.25 -21.03
N PHE A 180 4.89 10.57 -19.95
CA PHE A 180 4.29 11.88 -19.72
C PHE A 180 5.26 12.78 -18.96
N HIS A 181 5.60 13.91 -19.55
CA HIS A 181 6.47 14.92 -18.96
C HIS A 181 5.68 16.20 -18.70
N PHE A 182 5.97 16.85 -17.58
CA PHE A 182 5.45 18.19 -17.26
C PHE A 182 6.58 19.19 -17.41
N SER A 183 6.38 20.25 -18.21
CA SER A 183 7.29 21.39 -18.19
C SER A 183 7.13 22.18 -16.89
N SER A 184 8.13 23.00 -16.55
CA SER A 184 8.06 23.97 -15.44
C SER A 184 6.93 25.01 -15.61
N SER A 185 6.36 25.14 -16.82
CA SER A 185 5.21 25.97 -17.13
C SER A 185 3.85 25.25 -17.04
N GLY A 186 3.83 23.98 -16.60
CA GLY A 186 2.60 23.18 -16.47
C GLY A 186 2.11 22.52 -17.75
N GLN A 187 2.94 22.49 -18.80
CA GLN A 187 2.58 21.92 -20.09
C GLN A 187 2.85 20.40 -20.08
N LEU A 188 1.82 19.61 -20.35
CA LEU A 188 1.90 18.15 -20.51
C LEU A 188 2.43 17.82 -21.91
N THR A 189 3.56 17.12 -21.99
CA THR A 189 4.11 16.57 -23.23
C THR A 189 4.19 15.06 -23.15
N PHE A 190 3.78 14.39 -24.22
CA PHE A 190 4.04 12.98 -24.43
C PHE A 190 5.23 12.88 -25.39
N GLY A 191 6.31 12.24 -24.95
CA GLY A 191 7.57 12.26 -25.70
C GLY A 191 7.56 11.37 -26.95
N LEU A 192 7.45 11.97 -28.13
CA LEU A 192 8.11 11.44 -29.34
C LEU A 192 9.44 12.19 -29.52
N PRO A 193 10.59 11.53 -29.71
CA PRO A 193 11.72 12.23 -30.32
C PRO A 193 11.26 12.70 -31.70
N ALA A 194 11.28 14.01 -31.92
CA ALA A 194 10.80 14.63 -33.15
C ALA A 194 11.49 13.98 -34.36
N ALA A 195 10.73 13.23 -35.16
CA ALA A 195 11.20 12.78 -36.46
C ALA A 195 11.42 14.03 -37.31
N ARG A 196 12.68 14.49 -37.42
CA ARG A 196 13.07 15.44 -38.44
C ARG A 196 12.77 14.80 -39.78
N VAL A 197 11.68 15.23 -40.41
CA VAL A 197 11.48 14.99 -41.84
C VAL A 197 12.49 15.89 -42.55
N PRO A 198 13.50 15.35 -43.24
CA PRO A 198 14.33 16.18 -44.11
C PRO A 198 13.43 16.73 -45.22
N ARG A 199 13.21 18.06 -45.23
CA ARG A 199 12.61 18.75 -46.38
C ARG A 199 13.63 18.70 -47.50
N THR A 200 13.49 17.76 -48.42
CA THR A 200 14.15 17.82 -49.72
C THR A 200 13.32 18.70 -50.65
N LEU A 201 13.85 19.88 -50.97
CA LEU A 201 13.73 20.48 -52.30
C LEU A 201 15.14 20.53 -52.88
#